data_AF-A0A7C2TM03-F1
#
_entry.id   AF-A0A7C2TM03-F1
#
_cell.length_a   1.000
_cell.length_b   1.000
_cell.length_c   1.000
_cell.angle_alpha   90.00
_cell.angle_beta   90.00
_cell.angle_gamma   90.00
#
_symmetry.space_group_name_H-M   'P 1'
#
loop_
_entity.id
_entity.type
_entity.pdbx_description
1 polymer ?
#
loop_
_entity_poly.entity_id
_entity_poly.type
_entity_poly.pdbx_seq_one_letter_code
_entity_poly.pdbx_strand_id
1 'polypeptide(L)'
;MMEGIQIDLISEERLATMTSMEKIRMILDDVRRGTIVILEKGLAPEEQSTLIEMTMREILPDGFNGIEIETYPSRADSPGFLKRLLGKGTSESRLTVIGPANQLRMIKKDKDVISAWISTR
;
A
#
# COMPACT_ATOMS: atom_id res chain seq x y z
N MET A 1 12.48 25.85 5.89
CA MET A 1 12.05 24.43 5.90
C MET A 1 11.52 24.14 4.50
N MET A 2 11.94 23.05 3.86
CA MET A 2 11.39 22.70 2.54
C MET A 2 9.94 22.25 2.73
N GLU A 3 8.99 22.98 2.13
CA GLU A 3 7.64 22.48 1.95
C GLU A 3 7.68 21.45 0.81
N GLY A 4 7.29 20.23 1.11
CA GLY A 4 7.39 19.13 0.16
C GLY A 4 6.63 17.89 0.63
N ILE A 5 6.42 16.98 -0.30
CA ILE A 5 5.82 15.68 -0.04
C ILE A 5 6.95 14.66 0.07
N GLN A 6 6.94 13.89 1.15
CA GLN A 6 7.82 12.73 1.27
C GLN A 6 7.17 11.51 0.64
N ILE A 7 7.94 10.79 -0.18
CA ILE A 7 7.54 9.53 -0.80
C ILE A 7 8.61 8.50 -0.49
N ASP A 8 8.22 7.44 0.21
CA ASP A 8 9.10 6.34 0.58
C ASP A 8 8.78 5.10 -0.26
N LEU A 9 9.79 4.56 -0.93
CA LEU A 9 9.68 3.34 -1.72
C LEU A 9 10.29 2.19 -0.91
N ILE A 10 9.49 1.19 -0.59
CA ILE A 10 9.84 0.07 0.27
C ILE A 10 9.96 -1.20 -0.57
N SER A 11 11.16 -1.77 -0.59
CA SER A 11 11.45 -2.95 -1.39
C SER A 11 10.83 -4.23 -0.84
N GLU A 12 10.61 -5.21 -1.72
CA GLU A 12 10.12 -6.53 -1.32
C GLU A 12 11.03 -7.20 -0.28
N GLU A 13 12.36 -7.08 -0.42
CA GLU A 13 13.32 -7.71 0.49
C GLU A 13 13.20 -7.12 1.89
N ARG A 14 13.04 -5.80 2.02
CA ARG A 14 12.82 -5.16 3.32
C ARG A 14 11.55 -5.68 3.97
N LEU A 15 10.46 -5.74 3.21
CA LEU A 15 9.17 -6.26 3.70
C LEU A 15 9.26 -7.73 4.10
N ALA A 16 10.04 -8.54 3.39
CA ALA A 16 10.21 -9.96 3.69
C ALA A 16 10.92 -10.21 5.03
N THR A 17 11.69 -9.24 5.54
CA THR A 17 12.34 -9.34 6.86
C THR A 17 11.41 -8.96 8.02
N MET A 18 10.22 -8.42 7.73
CA MET A 18 9.27 -7.93 8.72
C MET A 18 8.13 -8.93 8.95
N THR A 19 7.75 -9.07 10.22
CA THR A 19 6.45 -9.67 10.58
C THR A 19 5.30 -8.79 10.07
N SER A 20 4.11 -9.37 9.93
CA SER A 20 2.92 -8.63 9.50
C SER A 20 2.66 -7.39 10.35
N MET A 21 2.74 -7.50 11.68
CA MET A 21 2.53 -6.36 12.57
C MET A 21 3.61 -5.28 12.47
N GLU A 22 4.85 -5.64 12.18
CA GLU A 22 5.91 -4.64 11.93
C GLU A 22 5.66 -3.86 10.65
N LYS A 23 5.20 -4.52 9.59
CA LYS A 23 4.79 -3.83 8.35
C LYS A 23 3.65 -2.85 8.61
N ILE A 24 2.61 -3.29 9.34
CA ILE A 24 1.45 -2.44 9.65
C ILE A 24 1.87 -1.21 10.43
N ARG A 25 2.69 -1.38 11.48
CA ARG A 25 3.16 -0.25 12.30
C ARG A 25 4.02 0.73 11.49
N MET A 26 4.96 0.22 10.69
CA MET A 26 5.79 1.05 9.82
C MET A 26 4.93 1.91 8.90
N ILE A 27 3.95 1.31 8.21
CA ILE A 27 3.05 2.03 7.31
C ILE A 27 2.23 3.08 8.08
N LEU A 28 1.60 2.72 9.20
CA LEU A 28 0.79 3.65 9.98
C LEU A 28 1.62 4.82 10.50
N ASP A 29 2.82 4.56 11.01
CA ASP A 29 3.69 5.61 11.53
C ASP A 29 4.14 6.57 10.43
N ASP A 30 4.49 6.06 9.23
CA ASP A 30 4.94 6.87 8.10
C ASP A 30 3.79 7.74 7.55
N VAL A 31 2.63 7.11 7.34
CA VAL A 31 1.45 7.78 6.79
C VAL A 31 0.89 8.83 7.75
N ARG A 32 0.94 8.57 9.06
CA ARG A 32 0.57 9.56 10.10
C ARG A 32 1.45 10.81 10.04
N ARG A 33 2.71 10.70 9.61
CA ARG A 33 3.63 11.84 9.43
C ARG A 33 3.43 12.60 8.11
N GLY A 34 2.48 12.17 7.27
CA GLY A 34 2.26 12.77 5.95
C GLY A 34 3.04 12.10 4.82
N THR A 35 3.66 10.94 5.08
CA THR A 35 4.47 10.23 4.08
C THR A 35 3.58 9.39 3.17
N ILE A 36 3.87 9.40 1.87
CA ILE A 36 3.29 8.43 0.94
C ILE A 36 4.23 7.23 0.86
N VAL A 37 3.71 6.05 1.13
CA VAL A 37 4.46 4.79 1.12
C VAL A 37 4.11 4.00 -0.13
N ILE A 38 5.12 3.58 -0.89
CA ILE A 38 4.99 2.71 -2.05
C ILE A 38 5.68 1.39 -1.72
N LEU A 39 4.91 0.30 -1.70
CA LEU A 39 5.41 -1.05 -1.48
C LEU A 39 5.64 -1.71 -2.84
N GLU A 40 6.83 -2.22 -3.12
CA GLU A 40 7.09 -3.02 -4.34
C GLU A 40 6.26 -4.31 -4.35
N LYS A 41 6.08 -4.90 -3.16
CA LYS A 41 5.16 -5.99 -2.92
C LYS A 41 4.08 -5.56 -1.95
N GLY A 42 2.85 -5.59 -2.45
CA GLY A 42 1.67 -5.29 -1.67
C GLY A 42 1.48 -6.20 -0.47
N LEU A 43 0.64 -5.73 0.44
CA LEU A 43 0.22 -6.47 1.62
C LEU A 43 -0.57 -7.73 1.23
N ALA A 44 -0.42 -8.79 2.00
CA ALA A 44 -1.35 -9.90 1.94
C ALA A 44 -2.77 -9.43 2.30
N PRO A 45 -3.85 -10.07 1.82
CA PRO A 45 -5.23 -9.66 2.13
C PRO A 45 -5.50 -9.52 3.63
N GLU A 46 -4.92 -10.41 4.45
CA GLU A 46 -5.04 -10.38 5.91
C GLU A 46 -4.30 -9.17 6.50
N GLU A 47 -3.10 -8.88 6.00
CA GLU A 47 -2.32 -7.69 6.40
C GLU A 47 -3.06 -6.40 6.03
N GLN A 48 -3.61 -6.32 4.82
CA GLN A 48 -4.41 -5.16 4.39
C GLN A 48 -5.66 -4.97 5.26
N SER A 49 -6.33 -6.07 5.63
CA SER A 49 -7.50 -6.02 6.52
C SER A 49 -7.12 -5.50 7.90
N THR A 50 -6.01 -5.98 8.47
CA THR A 50 -5.48 -5.50 9.75
C THR A 50 -5.04 -4.04 9.67
N LEU A 51 -4.44 -3.60 8.56
CA LEU A 51 -4.08 -2.20 8.36
C LEU A 51 -5.32 -1.29 8.43
N ILE A 52 -6.39 -1.67 7.74
CA ILE A 52 -7.65 -0.92 7.73
C ILE A 52 -8.25 -0.87 9.15
N GLU A 53 -8.31 -2.01 9.83
CA GLU A 53 -8.83 -2.10 11.20
C GLU A 53 -8.04 -1.20 12.17
N MET A 54 -6.71 -1.28 12.13
CA MET A 54 -5.84 -0.48 12.99
C MET A 54 -5.95 1.02 12.65
N THR A 55 -6.04 1.36 11.37
CA THR A 55 -6.30 2.75 10.94
C THR A 55 -7.58 3.27 11.58
N MET A 56 -8.69 2.53 11.50
CA MET A 56 -9.98 2.95 12.08
C MET A 56 -9.90 3.21 13.58
N ARG A 57 -9.06 2.48 14.32
CA ARG A 57 -8.84 2.69 15.76
C ARG A 57 -8.02 3.93 16.09
N GLU A 58 -7.22 4.40 15.13
CA GLU A 58 -6.29 5.51 15.31
C GLU A 58 -6.80 6.84 14.74
N ILE A 59 -7.90 6.84 13.98
CA ILE A 59 -8.48 8.06 13.44
C ILE A 59 -8.93 8.99 14.57
N LEU A 60 -8.51 10.25 14.50
CA LEU A 60 -8.88 11.30 15.45
C LEU A 60 -9.57 12.47 14.71
N PRO A 61 -10.63 13.08 15.26
CA PRO A 61 -11.39 14.15 14.58
C PRO A 61 -10.55 15.34 14.09
N ASP A 62 -9.50 15.72 14.82
CA ASP A 62 -8.64 16.87 14.52
C ASP A 62 -7.21 16.47 14.11
N GLY A 63 -7.01 15.22 13.67
CA GLY A 63 -5.67 14.63 13.52
C GLY A 63 -5.50 13.74 12.29
N PHE A 64 -5.27 12.46 12.51
CA PHE A 64 -5.08 11.49 11.44
C PHE A 64 -6.43 11.08 10.86
N ASN A 65 -6.68 11.40 9.59
CA ASN A 65 -7.99 11.18 8.94
C ASN A 65 -8.13 9.76 8.33
N GLY A 66 -7.10 8.93 8.48
CA GLY A 66 -7.02 7.60 7.90
C GLY A 66 -6.11 7.52 6.69
N ILE A 67 -6.24 6.43 5.93
CA ILE A 67 -5.38 6.11 4.80
C ILE A 67 -6.19 5.98 3.51
N GLU A 68 -5.52 6.29 2.40
CA GLU A 68 -5.88 5.90 1.05
C GLU A 68 -4.92 4.78 0.62
N ILE A 69 -5.44 3.67 0.10
CA ILE A 69 -4.64 2.50 -0.32
C ILE A 69 -5.10 1.97 -1.68
N GLU A 70 -4.15 1.79 -2.60
CA GLU A 70 -4.40 1.17 -3.90
C GLU A 70 -3.29 0.23 -4.34
N THR A 71 -3.66 -0.90 -4.96
CA THR A 71 -2.74 -1.95 -5.42
C THR A 71 -3.02 -2.27 -6.89
N TYR A 72 -1.97 -2.52 -7.67
CA TYR A 72 -2.13 -2.99 -9.05
C TYR A 72 -3.01 -4.26 -9.13
N PRO A 73 -3.95 -4.34 -10.09
CA PRO A 73 -4.79 -5.50 -10.26
C PRO A 73 -3.99 -6.74 -10.70
N SER A 74 -4.48 -7.92 -10.35
CA SER A 74 -3.92 -9.21 -10.77
C SER A 74 -3.95 -9.37 -12.28
N ARG A 75 -2.86 -9.83 -12.91
CA ARG A 75 -2.94 -10.48 -14.23
C ARG A 75 -3.43 -11.93 -14.16
N ALA A 76 -3.78 -12.43 -12.97
CA ALA A 76 -3.94 -13.86 -12.68
C ALA A 76 -5.38 -14.39 -12.62
N ASP A 77 -6.37 -13.73 -13.24
CA ASP A 77 -7.75 -14.27 -13.36
C ASP A 77 -7.98 -15.05 -14.67
N SER A 78 -6.94 -15.63 -15.27
CA SER A 78 -7.10 -16.64 -16.32
C SER A 78 -7.01 -18.04 -15.71
N PRO A 79 -8.10 -18.82 -15.64
CA PRO A 79 -8.13 -20.15 -15.02
C PRO A 79 -7.51 -21.18 -15.98
N GLY A 80 -6.20 -21.11 -16.16
CA GLY A 80 -5.45 -22.16 -16.86
C GLY A 80 -5.11 -23.28 -15.89
N PHE A 81 -5.97 -24.30 -15.80
CA PHE A 81 -5.79 -25.51 -14.97
C PHE A 81 -4.43 -26.22 -15.17
N LEU A 82 -3.69 -25.90 -16.24
CA LEU A 82 -2.37 -26.46 -16.58
C LEU A 82 -1.18 -25.78 -15.85
N LYS A 83 -1.36 -24.61 -15.23
CA LYS A 83 -0.25 -23.87 -14.57
C LYS A 83 0.10 -24.40 -13.17
N ARG A 84 -0.71 -25.29 -12.59
CA ARG A 84 -0.44 -25.90 -11.27
C ARG A 84 0.57 -27.05 -11.30
N LEU A 85 0.87 -27.63 -12.48
CA LEU A 85 1.80 -28.75 -12.63
C LEU A 85 3.24 -28.27 -12.92
N LEU A 86 3.41 -27.09 -13.52
CA LEU A 86 4.71 -26.45 -13.72
C LEU A 86 4.97 -25.49 -12.55
N GLY A 87 5.85 -25.91 -11.64
CA GLY A 87 6.08 -25.31 -10.33
C GLY A 87 6.23 -23.79 -10.28
N LYS A 88 5.84 -23.24 -9.12
CA LYS A 88 5.95 -21.84 -8.71
C LYS A 88 5.34 -20.85 -9.70
N GLY A 89 4.03 -20.72 -9.64
CA GLY A 89 3.40 -19.43 -9.93
C GLY A 89 3.86 -18.44 -8.85
N THR A 90 4.93 -17.72 -9.12
CA THR A 90 5.34 -16.54 -8.36
C THR A 90 4.10 -15.67 -8.16
N SER A 91 3.73 -15.45 -6.90
CA SER A 91 2.84 -14.35 -6.55
C SER A 91 3.53 -13.10 -7.08
N GLU A 92 3.10 -12.60 -8.24
CA GLU A 92 3.65 -11.38 -8.81
C GLU A 92 3.54 -10.31 -7.74
N SER A 93 4.68 -9.83 -7.25
CA SER A 93 4.76 -8.70 -6.35
C SER A 93 4.06 -7.54 -7.03
N ARG A 94 3.00 -7.04 -6.39
CA ARG A 94 2.19 -5.96 -6.96
C ARG A 94 2.48 -4.71 -6.19
N LEU A 95 2.83 -3.66 -6.92
CA LEU A 95 3.07 -2.38 -6.29
C LEU A 95 1.79 -1.86 -5.65
N THR A 96 1.91 -1.45 -4.40
CA THR A 96 0.83 -0.85 -3.58
C THR A 96 1.24 0.55 -3.16
N VAL A 97 0.33 1.51 -3.29
CA VAL A 97 0.53 2.88 -2.83
C VAL A 97 -0.40 3.12 -1.65
N ILE A 98 0.14 3.70 -0.58
CA ILE A 98 -0.56 3.99 0.67
C ILE A 98 -0.19 5.41 1.09
N GLY A 99 -1.17 6.22 1.46
CA GLY A 99 -0.89 7.56 1.97
C GLY A 99 -2.03 8.13 2.78
N PRO A 100 -1.87 9.34 3.34
CA PRO A 100 -2.84 9.90 4.27
C PRO A 100 -4.05 10.41 3.50
N ALA A 101 -5.26 10.06 3.96
CA ALA A 101 -6.50 10.30 3.22
C ALA A 101 -6.81 11.78 2.94
N ASN A 102 -6.22 12.70 3.72
CA ASN A 102 -6.38 14.14 3.54
C ASN A 102 -5.38 14.78 2.55
N GLN A 103 -4.30 14.09 2.18
CA GLN A 103 -3.28 14.62 1.26
C GLN A 103 -3.20 13.82 -0.03
N LEU A 104 -3.51 12.52 0.01
CA LEU A 104 -3.46 11.62 -1.14
C LEU A 104 -4.86 11.29 -1.64
N ARG A 105 -5.10 11.52 -2.94
CA ARG A 105 -6.33 11.07 -3.62
C ARG A 105 -5.98 10.28 -4.87
N MET A 106 -6.41 9.03 -4.95
CA MET A 106 -6.24 8.23 -6.16
C MET A 106 -7.23 8.69 -7.23
N ILE A 107 -6.73 9.00 -8.43
CA ILE A 107 -7.56 9.56 -9.53
C ILE A 107 -7.78 8.53 -10.63
N LYS A 108 -6.78 7.69 -10.90
CA LYS A 108 -6.88 6.66 -11.93
C LYS A 108 -6.18 5.39 -11.49
N LYS A 109 -6.87 4.28 -11.72
CA LYS A 109 -6.33 2.93 -11.64
C LYS A 109 -6.55 2.25 -12.98
N ASP A 110 -5.46 1.99 -13.69
CA ASP A 110 -5.42 1.16 -14.89
C ASP A 110 -4.54 -0.07 -14.60
N LYS A 111 -4.56 -1.07 -15.48
CA LYS A 111 -3.75 -2.27 -15.33
C LYS A 111 -2.25 -2.00 -15.20
N ASP A 112 -1.76 -0.92 -15.83
CA ASP A 112 -0.34 -0.58 -15.89
C ASP A 112 -0.03 0.84 -15.36
N VAL A 113 -1.02 1.58 -14.84
CA VAL A 113 -0.82 2.94 -14.28
C VAL A 113 -1.65 3.15 -13.01
N ILE A 114 -1.00 3.60 -11.95
CA ILE A 114 -1.65 4.25 -10.79
C ILE A 114 -1.37 5.75 -10.89
N SER A 115 -2.42 6.58 -10.87
CA SER A 115 -2.31 8.04 -10.83
C SER A 115 -2.91 8.57 -9.55
N ALA A 116 -2.11 9.30 -8.78
CA ALA A 116 -2.52 9.94 -7.54
C ALA A 116 -2.33 11.45 -7.64
N TRP A 117 -3.23 12.21 -7.02
CA TRP A 117 -3.05 13.63 -6.77
C TRP A 117 -2.64 13.81 -5.32
N ILE A 118 -1.64 14.68 -5.14
CA ILE A 118 -1.09 14.95 -3.82
C ILE A 118 -1.30 16.43 -3.54
N SER A 119 -1.99 16.71 -2.45
CA SER A 119 -2.21 18.06 -1.94
C SER A 119 -1.10 18.46 -0.97
N THR A 120 -0.48 19.60 -1.21
CA THR A 120 0.56 20.20 -0.35
C THR A 120 -0.04 21.23 0.61
N ARG A 121 -1.23 20.96 1.17
CA ARG A 121 -2.11 21.98 1.79
C ARG A 121 -2.60 23.07 0.83
#